data_AF-A0A5C6EFI8-F1
#
_entry.id   AF-A0A5C6EFI8-F1
#
_cell.length_a   1.000
_cell.length_b   1.000
_cell.length_c   1.000
_cell.angle_alpha   90.00
_cell.angle_beta   90.00
_cell.angle_gamma   90.00
#
_symmetry.space_group_name_H-M   'P 1'
#
loop_
_entity.id
_entity.type
_entity.pdbx_description
1 polymer ?
#
loop_
_entity_poly.entity_id
_entity_poly.type
_entity_poly.pdbx_seq_one_letter_code
_entity_poly.pdbx_strand_id
1 'polypeptide(L)'
;MAEPRTRHQEKIIKNYYQNRDSIGLQKAQEAVTELYLSEGKKRATVWKRLASHLEKVGLTADQIANLQEKDSPELVLEALKKYV
;
A
#
# COMPACT_ATOMS: atom_id res chain seq x y z
N MET A 1 31.64 -6.03 -13.19
CA MET A 1 31.46 -7.01 -12.11
C MET A 1 30.75 -6.28 -10.98
N ALA A 2 29.57 -6.75 -10.54
CA ALA A 2 28.83 -6.10 -9.46
C ALA A 2 29.50 -6.45 -8.12
N GLU A 3 29.80 -5.43 -7.30
CA GLU A 3 30.41 -5.63 -5.97
C GLU A 3 29.49 -6.49 -5.08
N PRO A 4 30.05 -7.44 -4.30
CA PRO A 4 29.25 -8.28 -3.41
C PRO A 4 28.62 -7.42 -2.32
N ARG A 5 27.31 -7.59 -2.11
CA ARG A 5 26.57 -6.88 -1.07
C ARG A 5 27.17 -7.18 0.30
N THR A 6 27.34 -6.16 1.12
CA THR A 6 27.84 -6.36 2.49
C THR A 6 26.76 -7.03 3.34
N ARG A 7 27.15 -7.81 4.36
CA ARG A 7 26.22 -8.47 5.30
C ARG A 7 25.18 -7.52 5.89
N HIS A 8 25.52 -6.24 6.04
CA HIS A 8 24.62 -5.18 6.48
C HIS A 8 23.53 -4.86 5.43
N GLN A 9 23.90 -4.74 4.15
CA GLN A 9 22.97 -4.53 3.05
C GLN A 9 22.01 -5.72 2.88
N GLU A 10 22.51 -6.95 3.00
CA GLU A 10 21.66 -8.15 2.95
C GLU A 10 20.63 -8.16 4.08
N LYS A 11 21.03 -7.79 5.30
CA LYS A 11 20.12 -7.66 6.45
C LYS A 11 19.05 -6.60 6.21
N ILE A 12 19.41 -5.44 5.64
CA ILE A 12 18.46 -4.39 5.29
C ILE A 12 17.47 -4.88 4.24
N ILE A 13 17.94 -5.55 3.19
CA ILE A 13 17.08 -6.10 2.13
C ILE A 13 16.13 -7.16 2.70
N LYS A 14 16.65 -8.07 3.53
CA LYS A 14 15.84 -9.10 4.19
C LYS A 14 14.78 -8.47 5.10
N ASN A 15 15.17 -7.54 5.97
CA ASN A 15 14.25 -6.82 6.85
C ASN A 15 13.21 -6.01 6.04
N TYR A 16 13.60 -5.42 4.92
CA TYR A 16 12.68 -4.72 4.03
C TYR A 16 11.61 -5.67 3.49
N TYR A 17 11.97 -6.84 2.99
CA TYR A 17 11.00 -7.83 2.52
C TYR A 17 10.19 -8.47 3.65
N GLN A 18 10.78 -8.66 4.84
CA GLN A 18 10.09 -9.20 6.02
C GLN A 18 9.05 -8.23 6.61
N ASN A 19 9.29 -6.92 6.50
CA ASN A 19 8.38 -5.88 7.00
C ASN A 19 7.64 -5.18 5.84
N ARG A 20 7.74 -5.70 4.62
CA ARG A 20 7.16 -5.07 3.42
C ARG A 20 5.65 -4.95 3.55
N ASP A 21 5.02 -5.97 4.13
CA ASP A 21 3.59 -6.01 4.40
C ASP A 21 3.21 -4.96 5.46
N SER A 22 3.98 -4.83 6.56
CA SER A 22 3.73 -3.82 7.60
C SER A 22 3.93 -2.39 7.10
N ILE A 23 4.97 -2.14 6.29
CA ILE A 23 5.20 -0.82 5.67
C ILE A 23 4.10 -0.52 4.64
N GLY A 24 3.69 -1.53 3.86
CA GLY A 24 2.58 -1.43 2.91
C GLY A 24 1.28 -1.05 3.61
N LEU A 25 0.97 -1.71 4.73
CA LEU A 25 -0.24 -1.49 5.53
C LEU A 25 -0.27 -0.10 6.14
N GLN A 26 0.84 0.33 6.77
CA GLN A 26 0.95 1.67 7.33
C GLN A 26 0.73 2.73 6.24
N LYS A 27 1.40 2.58 5.08
CA LYS A 27 1.25 3.53 3.97
C LYS A 27 -0.14 3.51 3.34
N ALA A 28 -0.80 2.36 3.31
CA ALA A 28 -2.19 2.25 2.88
C ALA A 28 -3.12 3.01 3.83
N GLN A 29 -2.96 2.85 5.15
CA GLN A 29 -3.76 3.57 6.16
C GLN A 29 -3.57 5.10 6.08
N GLU A 30 -2.32 5.57 5.89
CA GLU A 30 -2.03 6.99 5.63
C GLU A 30 -2.73 7.48 4.35
N ALA A 31 -2.65 6.70 3.27
CA ALA A 31 -3.25 7.05 1.99
C ALA A 31 -4.80 7.07 2.05
N VAL A 32 -5.43 6.19 2.83
CA VAL A 32 -6.89 6.20 3.05
C VAL A 32 -7.32 7.44 3.82
N THR A 33 -6.56 7.86 4.84
CA THR A 33 -6.83 9.12 5.55
C THR A 33 -6.80 10.32 4.59
N GLU A 34 -5.82 10.39 3.70
CA GLU A 34 -5.81 11.46 2.68
C GLU A 34 -6.93 11.30 1.66
N LEU A 35 -7.36 10.06 1.38
CA LEU A 35 -8.48 9.81 0.48
C LEU A 35 -9.75 10.49 1.00
N TYR A 36 -10.04 10.46 2.30
CA TYR A 36 -11.15 11.23 2.90
C TYR A 36 -11.06 12.75 2.66
N LEU A 37 -9.85 13.29 2.54
CA LEU A 37 -9.58 14.73 2.42
C LEU A 37 -9.35 15.19 0.97
N SER A 38 -9.50 14.29 0.00
CA SER A 38 -9.13 14.54 -1.39
C SER A 38 -10.32 14.39 -2.33
N GLU A 39 -10.40 15.33 -3.27
CA GLU A 39 -11.42 15.38 -4.30
C GLU A 39 -10.80 15.61 -5.69
N GLY A 40 -11.57 15.37 -6.75
CA GLY A 40 -11.19 15.61 -8.14
C GLY A 40 -9.83 15.00 -8.52
N LYS A 41 -8.96 15.80 -9.15
CA LYS A 41 -7.64 15.34 -9.62
C LYS A 41 -6.73 14.84 -8.50
N LYS A 42 -6.82 15.45 -7.30
CA LYS A 42 -6.04 15.04 -6.14
C LYS A 42 -6.45 13.64 -5.71
N ARG A 43 -7.75 13.37 -5.66
CA ARG A 43 -8.31 12.05 -5.31
C ARG A 43 -7.83 10.94 -6.24
N ALA A 44 -7.83 11.18 -7.55
CA ALA A 44 -7.30 10.22 -8.51
C ALA A 44 -5.80 9.93 -8.29
N THR A 45 -5.02 10.94 -7.89
CA THR A 45 -3.61 10.78 -7.55
C THR A 45 -3.44 9.96 -6.26
N VAL A 46 -4.31 10.19 -5.26
CA VAL A 46 -4.34 9.41 -4.01
C VAL A 46 -4.71 7.96 -4.29
N TRP A 47 -5.65 7.68 -5.19
CA TRP A 47 -5.97 6.31 -5.59
C TRP A 47 -4.82 5.59 -6.26
N LYS A 48 -4.10 6.26 -7.16
CA LYS A 48 -2.96 5.66 -7.85
C LYS A 48 -1.88 5.17 -6.86
N ARG A 49 -1.56 5.96 -5.84
CA ARG A 49 -0.61 5.55 -4.79
C ARG A 49 -1.21 4.51 -3.84
N LEU A 50 -2.49 4.65 -3.47
CA LEU A 50 -3.19 3.74 -2.57
C LEU A 50 -3.23 2.33 -3.17
N ALA A 51 -3.56 2.20 -4.45
CA ALA A 51 -3.54 0.92 -5.17
C ALA A 51 -2.18 0.21 -5.03
N SER A 52 -1.07 0.90 -5.30
CA SER A 52 0.27 0.32 -5.15
C SER A 52 0.64 -0.05 -3.71
N HIS A 53 0.01 0.56 -2.70
CA HIS A 53 0.17 0.16 -1.30
C HIS A 53 -0.70 -1.06 -0.97
N LEU A 54 -1.95 -1.10 -1.43
CA LEU A 54 -2.85 -2.24 -1.27
C LEU A 54 -2.30 -3.52 -1.92
N GLU A 55 -1.68 -3.42 -3.10
CA GLU A 55 -0.98 -4.55 -3.73
C GLU A 55 0.16 -5.09 -2.86
N LYS A 56 0.89 -4.20 -2.18
CA LYS A 56 1.98 -4.60 -1.26
C LYS A 56 1.48 -5.20 0.05
N VAL A 57 0.24 -4.90 0.44
CA VAL A 57 -0.45 -5.54 1.56
C VAL A 57 -0.97 -6.94 1.18
N GLY A 58 -1.09 -7.22 -0.13
CA GLY A 58 -1.53 -8.51 -0.65
C GLY A 58 -2.98 -8.55 -1.12
N LEU A 59 -3.63 -7.39 -1.34
CA LEU A 59 -4.92 -7.36 -2.02
C LEU A 59 -4.73 -7.70 -3.51
N THR A 60 -5.69 -8.41 -4.09
CA THR A 60 -5.65 -8.73 -5.51
C THR A 60 -6.06 -7.53 -6.36
N ALA A 61 -5.61 -7.49 -7.62
CA ALA A 61 -5.98 -6.41 -8.55
C ALA A 61 -7.51 -6.26 -8.72
N ASP A 62 -8.26 -7.37 -8.70
CA ASP A 62 -9.72 -7.38 -8.76
C ASP A 62 -10.36 -6.69 -7.54
N GLN A 63 -9.87 -7.01 -6.32
CA GLN A 63 -10.33 -6.36 -5.10
C GLN A 63 -10.06 -4.86 -5.13
N ILE A 64 -8.87 -4.46 -5.59
CA ILE A 64 -8.47 -3.05 -5.68
C ILE A 64 -9.32 -2.32 -6.71
N ALA A 65 -9.59 -2.92 -7.88
CA ALA A 65 -10.44 -2.34 -8.91
C ALA A 65 -11.85 -2.09 -8.37
N ASN A 66 -12.47 -3.09 -7.74
CA ASN A 66 -13.80 -2.95 -7.12
C ASN A 66 -13.84 -1.87 -6.02
N LEU A 67 -12.77 -1.74 -5.22
CA LEU A 67 -12.66 -0.67 -4.22
C LEU A 67 -12.53 0.71 -4.87
N GLN A 68 -11.75 0.82 -5.94
CA GLN A 68 -11.53 2.06 -6.68
C GLN A 68 -12.79 2.51 -7.44
N GLU A 69 -13.55 1.56 -8.00
CA GLU A 69 -14.85 1.84 -8.64
C GLU A 69 -15.88 2.36 -7.65
N LYS A 70 -15.91 1.80 -6.44
CA LYS A 70 -16.80 2.26 -5.36
C LYS A 70 -16.35 3.58 -4.75
N ASP A 71 -15.09 3.95 -4.98
CA ASP A 71 -14.49 5.21 -4.54
C ASP A 71 -14.73 5.52 -3.04
N SER A 72 -14.80 4.49 -2.19
CA SER A 72 -15.22 4.63 -0.79
C SER A 72 -14.05 4.33 0.16
N PRO A 73 -13.54 5.33 0.90
CA PRO A 73 -12.44 5.13 1.85
C PRO A 73 -12.82 4.20 3.02
N GLU A 74 -14.11 4.15 3.40
CA GLU A 74 -14.61 3.25 4.45
C GLU A 74 -14.46 1.78 4.05
N LEU A 75 -14.78 1.45 2.79
CA LEU A 75 -14.63 0.08 2.27
C LEU A 75 -13.16 -0.34 2.21
N VAL A 76 -12.26 0.60 1.93
CA VAL A 76 -10.82 0.33 1.95
C VAL A 76 -10.35 0.05 3.37
N LEU A 77 -10.80 0.82 4.38
CA LEU A 77 -10.48 0.54 5.78
C LEU A 77 -10.97 -0.85 6.21
N GLU A 78 -12.21 -1.21 5.86
CA GLU A 78 -12.76 -2.54 6.16
C GLU A 78 -11.94 -3.66 5.52
N ALA A 79 -11.48 -3.48 4.29
CA ALA A 79 -10.60 -4.43 3.62
C ALA A 79 -9.25 -4.58 4.34
N LEU A 80 -8.68 -3.47 4.84
CA LEU A 80 -7.41 -3.46 5.55
C LEU A 80 -7.46 -4.09 6.94
N LYS A 81 -8.62 -4.12 7.63
CA LYS A 81 -8.73 -4.74 8.98
C LYS A 81 -8.29 -6.20 9.03
N LYS A 82 -8.33 -6.92 7.90
CA LYS A 82 -7.89 -8.32 7.80
C LYS A 82 -6.37 -8.50 7.90
N TYR A 83 -5.62 -7.40 7.80
CA TYR A 83 -4.16 -7.37 7.75
C TYR A 83 -3.54 -6.65 8.96
N VAL A 84 -4.37 -6.15 9.89
CA VAL A 84 -3.97 -5.50 11.15
C VAL A 84 -3.78 -6.55 12.24
#